data_AF-A0A8H8CPD7-F1
#
_entry.id   AF-A0A8H8CPD7-F1
#
_cell.length_a   1.000
_cell.length_b   1.000
_cell.length_c   1.000
_cell.angle_alpha   90.00
_cell.angle_beta   90.00
_cell.angle_gamma   90.00
#
_symmetry.space_group_name_H-M   'P 1'
#
loop_
_entity.id
_entity.type
_entity.pdbx_description
1 polymer ?
#
loop_
_entity_poly.entity_id
_entity_poly.type
_entity_poly.pdbx_seq_one_letter_code
_entity_poly.pdbx_strand_id
1 'polypeptide(L)'
;MTGAADNEAPQSDPVMEDDGTSAGGMSSRSNSDGAGTETYSRSLFMLGHGTPVWDPIGDLERPQSSLESGVMIGDVGFMTDEGDFLCYFNVFLPPQDPIQRRCPPGFVPLHPPPKEVDIAKDLMYFPPGTALVSNAVSSSVHSSSPLDITFTVEARESAILVLPDGASREDLISTSRMSEYVQQHALDWYIYLNEEISRLPFPNGSLYIITGYDKATKWAVGTSGSKSYSRRNGPMTARYKDHKWSTMGIGAKASSPNGGYGKCAVFIRGMHVAISVPKWTASILYHQPPAIIHYFNVLSVPVTGLRAKLQSALEARSSYKKVYVKGHDMERMFHPTEVILRILLSEDQSADVAIAEDYMWCDVANGSDCSLSQIIELILRVLETHEISRLVTLVKIVDNSNASSTSKANPYKILQFPKAIGRMYRDLQRRRKTLNRIDKVFPGPRVPNAMLRRV
;
A
#
# COMPACT_ATOMS: atom_id res chain seq x y z
N MET A 1 -59.05 66.37 16.45
CA MET A 1 -58.78 67.82 16.44
C MET A 1 -58.36 68.16 17.85
N THR A 2 -57.13 68.50 18.23
CA THR A 2 -55.93 69.14 17.64
C THR A 2 -54.76 68.69 18.54
N GLY A 3 -53.60 68.25 18.02
CA GLY A 3 -52.42 69.09 17.82
C GLY A 3 -51.67 69.41 19.13
N ALA A 4 -50.50 68.80 19.37
CA ALA A 4 -49.39 69.35 20.16
C ALA A 4 -48.11 68.53 19.92
N ALA A 5 -47.00 69.24 19.71
CA ALA A 5 -45.68 68.75 19.34
C ALA A 5 -44.70 68.80 20.53
N ASP A 6 -43.48 68.28 20.27
CA ASP A 6 -42.20 68.46 20.99
C ASP A 6 -42.03 67.63 22.28
N ASN A 7 -40.89 66.98 22.59
CA ASN A 7 -39.52 67.18 22.13
C ASN A 7 -38.59 65.99 22.48
N GLU A 8 -37.46 65.95 21.77
CA GLU A 8 -36.13 65.37 22.12
C GLU A 8 -35.89 63.84 22.14
N ALA A 9 -35.15 63.40 21.12
CA ALA A 9 -34.43 62.13 21.04
C ALA A 9 -32.96 62.32 21.45
N PRO A 10 -32.31 61.33 22.11
CA PRO A 10 -30.89 61.42 22.43
C PRO A 10 -29.99 60.87 21.31
N GLN A 11 -28.88 61.60 21.19
CA GLN A 11 -27.61 61.40 20.49
C GLN A 11 -27.21 59.98 20.02
N SER A 12 -26.70 59.98 18.79
CA SER A 12 -26.00 58.91 18.07
C SER A 12 -24.57 58.70 18.57
N ASP A 13 -24.21 57.45 18.88
CA ASP A 13 -22.83 56.97 18.94
C ASP A 13 -22.42 56.31 17.60
N PRO A 14 -21.13 56.36 17.22
CA PRO A 14 -20.68 56.11 15.87
C PRO A 14 -20.49 54.63 15.53
N VAL A 15 -20.71 54.34 14.25
CA VAL A 15 -20.45 53.09 13.53
C VAL A 15 -18.97 52.69 13.68
N MET A 16 -18.73 51.50 14.22
CA MET A 16 -17.45 50.80 14.10
C MET A 16 -17.47 50.02 12.78
N GLU A 17 -16.51 50.35 11.91
CA GLU A 17 -16.25 49.70 10.64
C GLU A 17 -15.84 48.23 10.84
N ASP A 18 -16.45 47.37 10.01
CA ASP A 18 -16.23 45.94 9.92
C ASP A 18 -14.93 45.67 9.14
N ASP A 19 -13.81 45.61 9.86
CA ASP A 19 -12.52 45.19 9.29
C ASP A 19 -12.48 43.65 9.21
N GLY A 20 -12.93 43.16 8.06
CA GLY A 20 -12.89 41.77 7.65
C GLY A 20 -11.47 41.20 7.66
N THR A 21 -11.09 40.55 8.75
CA THR A 21 -9.89 39.71 8.80
C THR A 21 -10.29 38.29 8.39
N SER A 22 -10.00 37.95 7.13
CA SER A 22 -10.25 36.63 6.57
C SER A 22 -9.42 35.56 7.29
N ALA A 23 -10.07 34.68 8.04
CA ALA A 23 -9.49 33.44 8.52
C ALA A 23 -9.14 32.56 7.30
N GLY A 24 -7.85 32.50 6.97
CA GLY A 24 -7.33 31.72 5.86
C GLY A 24 -7.46 30.21 6.11
N GLY A 25 -8.07 29.53 5.14
CA GLY A 25 -7.58 28.23 4.69
C GLY A 25 -7.98 27.00 5.49
N MET A 26 -9.26 26.82 5.83
CA MET A 26 -9.80 25.46 5.97
C MET A 26 -9.74 24.79 4.60
N SER A 27 -8.69 23.97 4.37
CA SER A 27 -8.66 23.09 3.22
C SER A 27 -9.84 22.13 3.34
N SER A 28 -10.85 22.32 2.50
CA SER A 28 -11.93 21.37 2.32
C SER A 28 -11.32 20.00 2.07
N ARG A 29 -11.45 19.09 3.03
CA ARG A 29 -11.22 17.64 2.86
C ARG A 29 -12.14 17.20 1.72
N SER A 30 -11.63 17.22 0.49
CA SER A 30 -12.32 16.69 -0.66
C SER A 30 -12.54 15.20 -0.39
N ASN A 31 -13.79 14.73 -0.48
CA ASN A 31 -14.12 13.32 -0.56
C ASN A 31 -13.23 12.65 -1.62
N SER A 32 -12.10 12.11 -1.22
CA SER A 32 -11.36 11.16 -2.03
C SER A 32 -12.12 9.86 -1.93
N ASP A 33 -12.86 9.51 -3.00
CA ASP A 33 -13.32 8.13 -3.22
C ASP A 33 -12.12 7.19 -2.94
N GLY A 34 -12.22 6.29 -1.96
CA GLY A 34 -11.15 5.35 -1.57
C GLY A 34 -10.56 4.53 -2.74
N ALA A 35 -11.28 4.46 -3.86
CA ALA A 35 -10.82 3.92 -5.13
C ALA A 35 -9.52 4.55 -5.67
N GLY A 36 -9.23 5.82 -5.34
CA GLY A 36 -8.00 6.51 -5.77
C GLY A 36 -6.75 5.96 -5.08
N THR A 37 -6.84 5.71 -3.77
CA THR A 37 -5.77 5.14 -2.94
C THR A 37 -5.39 3.74 -3.42
N GLU A 38 -6.37 2.84 -3.52
CA GLU A 38 -6.14 1.46 -3.97
C GLU A 38 -5.51 1.44 -5.36
N THR A 39 -6.02 2.27 -6.29
CA THR A 39 -5.48 2.37 -7.65
C THR A 39 -4.03 2.84 -7.63
N TYR A 40 -3.70 3.84 -6.81
CA TYR A 40 -2.34 4.37 -6.70
C TYR A 40 -1.37 3.28 -6.28
N SER A 41 -1.63 2.66 -5.13
CA SER A 41 -0.70 1.69 -4.55
C SER A 41 -0.58 0.45 -5.43
N ARG A 42 -1.71 -0.08 -5.92
CA ARG A 42 -1.69 -1.27 -6.76
C ARG A 42 -0.90 -1.07 -8.05
N SER A 43 -1.01 0.10 -8.67
CA SER A 43 -0.36 0.40 -9.95
C SER A 43 1.16 0.54 -9.85
N LEU A 44 1.71 0.73 -8.64
CA LEU A 44 3.16 0.88 -8.41
C LEU A 44 3.81 -0.36 -7.75
N PHE A 45 3.05 -1.34 -7.23
CA PHE A 45 3.65 -2.53 -6.61
C PHE A 45 4.67 -3.21 -7.50
N MET A 46 4.35 -3.42 -8.77
CA MET A 46 5.24 -4.16 -9.68
C MET A 46 6.57 -3.45 -9.96
N LEU A 47 6.78 -2.21 -9.49
CA LEU A 47 8.09 -1.55 -9.51
C LEU A 47 9.08 -2.14 -8.47
N GLY A 48 8.61 -2.93 -7.50
CA GLY A 48 9.47 -3.65 -6.56
C GLY A 48 10.13 -2.77 -5.50
N HIS A 49 9.47 -1.67 -5.09
CA HIS A 49 10.00 -0.75 -4.08
C HIS A 49 9.32 -0.87 -2.72
N GLY A 50 8.41 -1.83 -2.54
CA GLY A 50 7.56 -1.98 -1.36
C GLY A 50 6.18 -1.38 -1.57
N THR A 51 5.51 -1.09 -0.47
CA THR A 51 4.15 -0.52 -0.44
C THR A 51 4.20 0.98 -0.73
N PRO A 52 3.63 1.45 -1.84
CA PRO A 52 3.55 2.89 -2.13
C PRO A 52 2.55 3.56 -1.18
N VAL A 53 2.88 4.75 -0.70
CA VAL A 53 2.04 5.52 0.22
C VAL A 53 1.37 6.67 -0.53
N TRP A 54 0.03 6.69 -0.56
CA TRP A 54 -0.75 7.73 -1.25
C TRP A 54 -0.82 9.03 -0.44
N ASP A 55 -0.79 8.93 0.89
CA ASP A 55 -0.67 10.08 1.78
C ASP A 55 0.57 9.97 2.69
N PRO A 56 1.75 10.34 2.18
CA PRO A 56 3.02 10.28 2.92
C PRO A 56 3.07 11.09 4.23
N ILE A 57 2.18 12.07 4.41
CA ILE A 57 2.12 12.88 5.65
C ILE A 57 1.33 12.12 6.73
N GLY A 58 0.21 11.52 6.34
CA GLY A 58 -0.68 10.75 7.21
C GLY A 58 -1.33 11.56 8.32
N ASP A 59 -1.59 10.91 9.45
CA ASP A 59 -2.20 11.52 10.64
C ASP A 59 -1.41 12.75 11.13
N LEU A 60 -2.05 13.92 11.03
CA LEU A 60 -1.53 15.20 11.50
C LEU A 60 -1.67 15.40 13.01
N GLU A 61 -2.46 14.56 13.70
CA GLU A 61 -2.66 14.66 15.14
C GLU A 61 -1.53 13.99 15.95
N ARG A 62 -0.55 13.36 15.27
CA ARG A 62 0.58 12.69 15.92
C ARG A 62 1.57 13.68 16.54
N PRO A 63 2.34 13.25 17.57
CA PRO A 63 3.34 14.10 18.19
C PRO A 63 4.24 14.75 17.14
N GLN A 64 4.64 16.00 17.38
CA GLN A 64 5.47 16.77 16.45
C GLN A 64 6.76 16.05 16.07
N SER A 65 7.41 15.37 17.03
CA SER A 65 8.59 14.54 16.80
C SER A 65 8.34 13.40 15.81
N SER A 66 7.14 12.82 15.81
CA SER A 66 6.70 11.79 14.86
C SER A 66 6.40 12.37 13.47
N LEU A 67 5.87 13.61 13.39
CA LEU A 67 5.68 14.31 12.11
C LEU A 67 7.02 14.66 11.44
N GLU A 68 8.02 15.04 12.23
CA GLU A 68 9.36 15.37 11.75
C GLU A 68 10.13 14.12 11.32
N SER A 69 10.06 13.05 12.11
CA SER A 69 10.77 11.80 11.82
C SER A 69 10.08 10.99 10.71
N GLY A 70 8.77 11.16 10.53
CA GLY A 70 7.96 10.33 9.66
C GLY A 70 7.85 8.89 10.18
N VAL A 71 7.60 7.94 9.28
CA VAL A 71 7.59 6.50 9.59
C VAL A 71 9.00 6.03 9.96
N MET A 72 9.14 5.18 10.97
CA MET A 72 10.43 4.65 11.45
C MET A 72 10.49 3.12 11.39
N ILE A 73 11.71 2.58 11.31
CA ILE A 73 11.93 1.13 11.46
C ILE A 73 11.44 0.71 12.85
N GLY A 74 10.64 -0.36 12.88
CA GLY A 74 10.00 -0.89 14.09
C GLY A 74 8.62 -0.32 14.38
N ASP A 75 8.13 0.65 13.61
CA ASP A 75 6.75 1.12 13.75
C ASP A 75 5.77 -0.02 13.44
N VAL A 76 4.74 -0.15 14.27
CA VAL A 76 3.67 -1.15 14.16
C VAL A 76 2.36 -0.44 13.89
N GLY A 77 1.67 -0.86 12.84
CA GLY A 77 0.47 -0.18 12.39
C GLY A 77 -0.28 -0.90 11.28
N PHE A 78 -1.13 -0.14 10.60
CA PHE A 78 -1.90 -0.60 9.44
C PHE A 78 -1.90 0.45 8.35
N MET A 79 -2.08 0.00 7.11
CA MET A 79 -2.45 0.88 6.01
C MET A 79 -3.93 1.25 6.13
N THR A 80 -4.22 2.55 6.01
CA THR A 80 -5.58 3.07 6.00
C THR A 80 -6.16 3.07 4.58
N ASP A 81 -7.48 3.20 4.46
CA ASP A 81 -8.12 3.36 3.15
C ASP A 81 -7.87 4.76 2.55
N GLU A 82 -7.50 5.73 3.40
CA GLU A 82 -7.01 7.05 3.01
C GLU A 82 -5.59 7.02 2.43
N GLY A 83 -4.86 5.91 2.60
CA GLY A 83 -3.58 5.65 1.95
C GLY A 83 -2.36 6.14 2.70
N ASP A 84 -2.50 6.39 4.00
CA ASP A 84 -1.40 6.59 4.94
C ASP A 84 -1.14 5.33 5.78
N PHE A 85 -0.02 5.36 6.50
CA PHE A 85 0.34 4.35 7.49
C PHE A 85 0.03 4.88 8.90
N LEU A 86 -0.95 4.26 9.55
CA LEU A 86 -1.34 4.60 10.91
C LEU A 86 -0.49 3.82 11.92
N CYS A 87 0.52 4.48 12.49
CA CYS A 87 1.39 3.93 13.53
C CYS A 87 0.73 3.99 14.92
N TYR A 88 0.77 2.88 15.66
CA TYR A 88 0.28 2.79 17.03
C TYR A 88 1.40 2.83 18.07
N PHE A 89 2.49 2.12 17.82
CA PHE A 89 3.66 2.03 18.69
C PHE A 89 4.88 1.60 17.88
N ASN A 90 6.09 1.79 18.43
CA ASN A 90 7.32 1.29 17.85
C ASN A 90 7.92 0.20 18.75
N VAL A 91 8.30 -0.94 18.19
CA VAL A 91 8.80 -2.09 18.97
C VAL A 91 10.14 -1.84 19.68
N PHE A 92 10.92 -0.86 19.24
CA PHE A 92 12.26 -0.59 19.77
C PHE A 92 12.29 0.52 20.83
N LEU A 93 11.21 1.28 20.99
CA LEU A 93 11.14 2.41 21.91
C LEU A 93 10.53 1.99 23.26
N PRO A 94 11.00 2.55 24.38
CA PRO A 94 10.38 2.31 25.68
C PRO A 94 8.94 2.84 25.72
N PRO A 95 8.02 2.26 26.53
CA PRO A 95 6.63 2.71 26.61
C PRO A 95 6.46 4.18 27.02
N GLN A 96 7.46 4.78 27.66
CA GLN A 96 7.46 6.18 28.11
C GLN A 96 7.96 7.15 27.04
N ASP A 97 8.41 6.66 25.88
CA ASP A 97 8.88 7.53 24.80
C ASP A 97 7.71 8.38 24.25
N PRO A 98 7.90 9.69 24.00
CA PRO A 98 6.86 10.58 23.49
C PRO A 98 6.22 10.14 22.16
N ILE A 99 6.94 9.33 21.36
CA ILE A 99 6.43 8.80 20.09
C ILE A 99 5.42 7.67 20.32
N GLN A 100 5.51 6.95 21.44
CA GLN A 100 4.56 5.89 21.78
C GLN A 100 3.17 6.48 22.02
N ARG A 101 2.15 5.90 21.36
CA ARG A 101 0.75 6.31 21.55
C ARG A 101 -0.08 5.23 22.21
N ARG A 102 -0.07 4.03 21.62
CA ARG A 102 -0.96 2.94 22.03
C ARG A 102 -0.18 1.64 22.14
N CYS A 103 0.71 1.59 23.13
CA CYS A 103 1.42 0.36 23.44
C CYS A 103 0.45 -0.69 24.01
N PRO A 104 0.57 -1.97 23.61
CA PRO A 104 -0.23 -3.04 24.19
C PRO A 104 0.07 -3.24 25.68
N PRO A 105 -0.87 -3.80 26.46
CA PRO A 105 -0.65 -4.10 27.87
C PRO A 105 0.57 -5.00 28.07
N GLY A 106 1.43 -4.65 29.03
CA GLY A 106 2.65 -5.43 29.30
C GLY A 106 3.73 -5.33 28.22
N PHE A 107 3.65 -4.35 27.31
CA PHE A 107 4.64 -4.14 26.26
C PHE A 107 6.07 -4.01 26.81
N VAL A 108 6.97 -4.84 26.28
CA VAL A 108 8.41 -4.83 26.56
C VAL A 108 9.16 -4.58 25.26
N PRO A 109 9.97 -3.52 25.12
CA PRO A 109 10.65 -3.23 23.86
C PRO A 109 11.63 -4.32 23.44
N LEU A 110 11.80 -4.49 22.13
CA LEU A 110 12.79 -5.38 21.54
C LEU A 110 14.19 -4.81 21.72
N HIS A 111 14.98 -5.39 22.61
CA HIS A 111 16.34 -4.95 22.91
C HIS A 111 17.43 -5.90 22.42
N PRO A 112 18.62 -5.40 22.02
CA PRO A 112 18.92 -3.98 21.76
C PRO A 112 18.22 -3.44 20.50
N PRO A 113 17.95 -2.12 20.42
CA PRO A 113 17.48 -1.49 19.19
C PRO A 113 18.52 -1.62 18.06
N PRO A 114 18.12 -1.53 16.78
CA PRO A 114 19.04 -1.57 15.65
C PRO A 114 20.08 -0.45 15.76
N LYS A 115 21.34 -0.79 15.49
CA LYS A 115 22.42 0.18 15.33
C LYS A 115 22.55 0.58 13.88
N GLU A 116 23.34 1.61 13.59
CA GLU A 116 23.60 2.04 12.22
C GLU A 116 24.19 0.91 11.34
N VAL A 117 25.00 0.01 11.92
CA VAL A 117 25.55 -1.15 11.22
C VAL A 117 24.50 -2.21 10.85
N ASP A 118 23.32 -2.16 11.47
CA ASP A 118 22.22 -3.08 11.20
C ASP A 118 21.28 -2.55 10.10
N ILE A 119 21.51 -1.33 9.62
CA ILE A 119 20.67 -0.62 8.64
C ILE A 119 21.48 -0.36 7.37
N ALA A 120 21.03 -0.94 6.25
CA ALA A 120 21.51 -0.57 4.93
C ALA A 120 20.94 0.80 4.55
N LYS A 121 21.80 1.77 4.25
CA LYS A 121 21.40 3.13 3.89
C LYS A 121 21.94 3.52 2.52
N ASP A 122 21.06 4.06 1.68
CA ASP A 122 21.41 4.74 0.43
C ASP A 122 20.73 6.11 0.39
N LEU A 123 21.53 7.17 0.58
CA LEU A 123 21.01 8.54 0.67
C LEU A 123 20.49 9.09 -0.65
N MET A 124 20.86 8.48 -1.79
CA MET A 124 20.53 8.93 -3.14
C MET A 124 19.90 7.80 -3.98
N TYR A 125 19.21 6.86 -3.31
CA TYR A 125 18.61 5.69 -3.94
C TYR A 125 17.74 6.06 -5.15
N PHE A 126 16.90 7.10 -5.00
CA PHE A 126 16.28 7.78 -6.13
C PHE A 126 16.97 9.13 -6.36
N PRO A 127 17.62 9.35 -7.52
CA PRO A 127 18.20 10.64 -7.85
C PRO A 127 17.16 11.77 -7.93
N PRO A 128 17.57 13.03 -7.76
CA PRO A 128 16.71 14.19 -8.02
C PRO A 128 16.10 14.18 -9.43
N GLY A 129 14.84 14.60 -9.54
CA GLY A 129 14.10 14.61 -10.79
C GLY A 129 13.48 13.26 -11.18
N THR A 130 13.55 12.25 -10.31
CA THR A 130 12.96 10.92 -10.59
C THR A 130 11.44 11.01 -10.70
N ALA A 131 10.88 10.33 -11.70
CA ALA A 131 9.45 10.09 -11.82
C ALA A 131 9.20 8.59 -12.01
N LEU A 132 8.46 7.99 -11.09
CA LEU A 132 8.01 6.61 -11.15
C LEU A 132 6.57 6.61 -11.64
N VAL A 133 6.29 5.81 -12.67
CA VAL A 133 4.98 5.78 -13.30
C VAL A 133 4.53 4.35 -13.50
N SER A 134 3.22 4.12 -13.40
CA SER A 134 2.61 2.87 -13.81
C SER A 134 2.70 2.69 -15.33
N ASN A 135 2.50 1.47 -15.80
CA ASN A 135 2.45 1.18 -17.23
C ASN A 135 1.39 2.00 -17.98
N ALA A 136 1.65 2.24 -19.27
CA ALA A 136 0.84 3.07 -20.16
C ALA A 136 0.70 4.54 -19.70
N VAL A 137 1.64 5.00 -18.87
CA VAL A 137 1.91 6.42 -18.64
C VAL A 137 3.25 6.74 -19.28
N SER A 138 3.25 7.72 -20.19
CA SER A 138 4.48 8.27 -20.76
C SER A 138 4.79 9.63 -20.14
N SER A 139 6.07 9.98 -20.06
CA SER A 139 6.53 11.24 -19.49
C SER A 139 7.41 12.01 -20.48
N SER A 140 7.34 13.33 -20.40
CA SER A 140 8.12 14.28 -21.20
C SER A 140 8.68 15.34 -20.26
N VAL A 141 10.00 15.36 -20.10
CA VAL A 141 10.70 16.32 -19.25
C VAL A 141 11.01 17.57 -20.07
N HIS A 142 10.47 18.71 -19.65
CA HIS A 142 10.69 20.01 -20.28
C HIS A 142 11.84 20.78 -19.63
N SER A 143 12.07 20.55 -18.34
CA SER A 143 13.17 21.12 -17.56
C SER A 143 13.50 20.23 -16.38
N SER A 144 14.78 20.11 -16.03
CA SER A 144 15.26 19.39 -14.84
C SER A 144 15.42 20.30 -13.62
N SER A 145 15.51 21.63 -13.79
CA SER A 145 15.66 22.59 -12.70
C SER A 145 15.11 23.98 -13.06
N PRO A 146 13.98 24.42 -12.47
CA PRO A 146 13.05 23.61 -11.69
C PRO A 146 12.47 22.46 -12.51
N LEU A 147 12.12 21.35 -11.86
CA LEU A 147 11.56 20.18 -12.52
C LEU A 147 10.21 20.53 -13.16
N ASP A 148 10.10 20.32 -14.46
CA ASP A 148 8.90 20.51 -15.27
C ASP A 148 8.70 19.27 -16.13
N ILE A 149 7.68 18.48 -15.80
CA ILE A 149 7.41 17.19 -16.45
C ILE A 149 5.94 17.07 -16.78
N THR A 150 5.64 16.61 -18.00
CA THR A 150 4.28 16.32 -18.44
C THR A 150 4.10 14.84 -18.68
N PHE A 151 3.05 14.30 -18.11
CA PHE A 151 2.62 12.91 -18.22
C PHE A 151 1.41 12.80 -19.14
N THR A 152 1.41 11.76 -19.97
CA THR A 152 0.28 11.37 -20.81
C THR A 152 -0.17 9.99 -20.38
N VAL A 153 -1.43 9.87 -19.96
CA VAL A 153 -2.03 8.66 -19.40
C VAL A 153 -3.01 8.08 -20.40
N GLU A 154 -2.73 6.85 -20.86
CA GLU A 154 -3.56 6.13 -21.82
C GLU A 154 -4.38 4.98 -21.20
N ALA A 155 -4.08 4.62 -19.96
CA ALA A 155 -4.78 3.57 -19.22
C ALA A 155 -6.00 4.09 -18.44
N ARG A 156 -6.94 3.17 -18.15
CA ARG A 156 -8.09 3.44 -17.25
C ARG A 156 -7.67 3.68 -15.80
N GLU A 157 -6.56 3.07 -15.41
CA GLU A 157 -6.01 3.11 -14.07
C GLU A 157 -4.53 3.45 -14.20
N SER A 158 -4.05 4.38 -13.37
CA SER A 158 -2.66 4.81 -13.43
C SER A 158 -2.20 5.40 -12.11
N ALA A 159 -0.89 5.38 -11.90
CA ALA A 159 -0.23 6.02 -10.79
C ALA A 159 1.05 6.73 -11.26
N ILE A 160 1.33 7.87 -10.64
CA ILE A 160 2.49 8.71 -10.87
C ILE A 160 3.04 9.13 -9.51
N LEU A 161 4.34 8.96 -9.31
CA LEU A 161 5.08 9.50 -8.18
C LEU A 161 6.26 10.32 -8.73
N VAL A 162 6.32 11.59 -8.35
CA VAL A 162 7.40 12.52 -8.71
C VAL A 162 8.22 12.82 -7.48
N LEU A 163 9.54 12.75 -7.61
CA LEU A 163 10.54 12.97 -6.57
C LEU A 163 11.52 14.07 -7.02
N PRO A 164 11.16 15.36 -6.90
CA PRO A 164 11.98 16.46 -7.40
C PRO A 164 13.38 16.48 -6.79
N ASP A 165 13.46 16.27 -5.48
CA ASP A 165 14.73 16.27 -4.73
C ASP A 165 15.30 14.85 -4.56
N GLY A 166 14.66 13.84 -5.16
CA GLY A 166 15.03 12.43 -4.99
C GLY A 166 14.48 11.85 -3.68
N ALA A 167 14.99 10.67 -3.33
CA ALA A 167 14.64 9.99 -2.08
C ALA A 167 15.76 9.06 -1.60
N SER A 168 15.89 8.96 -0.28
CA SER A 168 16.81 8.05 0.41
C SER A 168 16.12 6.74 0.77
N ARG A 169 16.85 5.63 0.75
CA ARG A 169 16.42 4.31 1.19
C ARG A 169 17.12 3.91 2.48
N GLU A 170 16.37 3.37 3.43
CA GLU A 170 16.91 2.68 4.61
C GLU A 170 16.17 1.37 4.83
N ASP A 171 16.91 0.27 5.01
CA ASP A 171 16.36 -1.07 5.22
C ASP A 171 17.11 -1.79 6.34
N LEU A 172 16.39 -2.50 7.20
CA LEU A 172 16.97 -3.38 8.21
C LEU A 172 17.62 -4.59 7.53
N ILE A 173 18.90 -4.84 7.81
CA ILE A 173 19.68 -5.92 7.16
C ILE A 173 19.17 -7.30 7.58
N SER A 174 18.70 -7.44 8.83
CA SER A 174 18.19 -8.70 9.35
C SER A 174 16.95 -8.50 10.21
N THR A 175 15.89 -9.23 9.87
CA THR A 175 14.59 -9.21 10.55
C THR A 175 14.38 -10.42 11.46
N SER A 176 15.40 -11.25 11.68
CA SER A 176 15.27 -12.52 12.43
C SER A 176 14.80 -12.30 13.87
N ARG A 177 15.45 -11.38 14.59
CA ARG A 177 15.06 -11.01 15.97
C ARG A 177 13.66 -10.40 16.04
N MET A 178 13.29 -9.63 15.01
CA MET A 178 11.95 -9.06 14.91
C MET A 178 10.90 -10.16 14.68
N SER A 179 11.20 -11.16 13.84
CA SER A 179 10.30 -12.30 13.58
C SER A 179 10.01 -13.09 14.86
N GLU A 180 11.04 -13.36 15.67
CA GLU A 180 10.91 -14.08 16.95
C GLU A 180 10.08 -13.28 17.96
N TYR A 181 10.31 -11.97 18.02
CA TYR A 181 9.56 -11.06 18.89
C TYR A 181 8.08 -10.95 18.45
N VAL A 182 7.83 -10.78 17.15
CA VAL A 182 6.48 -10.73 16.58
C VAL A 182 5.73 -12.03 16.82
N GLN A 183 6.38 -13.20 16.67
CA GLN A 183 5.76 -14.49 16.96
C GLN A 183 5.18 -14.58 18.38
N GLN A 184 5.86 -13.98 19.36
CA GLN A 184 5.46 -14.04 20.77
C GLN A 184 4.31 -13.07 21.09
N HIS A 185 4.20 -11.96 20.37
CA HIS A 185 3.33 -10.85 20.76
C HIS A 185 2.22 -10.50 19.77
N ALA A 186 2.28 -10.96 18.52
CA ALA A 186 1.36 -10.56 17.46
C ALA A 186 -0.12 -10.82 17.80
N LEU A 187 -0.41 -11.93 18.49
CA LEU A 187 -1.78 -12.24 18.91
C LEU A 187 -2.32 -11.19 19.89
N ASP A 188 -1.54 -10.88 20.93
CA ASP A 188 -1.93 -9.89 21.95
C ASP A 188 -2.08 -8.50 21.34
N TRP A 189 -1.22 -8.15 20.38
CA TRP A 189 -1.33 -6.90 19.63
C TRP A 189 -2.63 -6.85 18.83
N TYR A 190 -2.96 -7.91 18.11
CA TYR A 190 -4.21 -7.98 17.37
C TYR A 190 -5.44 -7.89 18.28
N ILE A 191 -5.42 -8.56 19.43
CA ILE A 191 -6.51 -8.48 20.42
C ILE A 191 -6.64 -7.04 20.91
N TYR A 192 -5.56 -6.45 21.41
CA TYR A 192 -5.56 -5.08 21.94
C TYR A 192 -6.00 -4.03 20.91
N LEU A 193 -5.46 -4.09 19.69
CA LEU A 193 -5.77 -3.13 18.63
C LEU A 193 -7.22 -3.24 18.13
N ASN A 194 -7.80 -4.43 18.16
CA ASN A 194 -9.20 -4.63 17.80
C ASN A 194 -10.15 -4.31 18.95
N GLU A 195 -9.91 -4.83 20.15
CA GLU A 195 -10.83 -4.72 21.27
C GLU A 195 -10.89 -3.31 21.89
N GLU A 196 -9.72 -2.69 22.12
CA GLU A 196 -9.63 -1.47 22.93
C GLU A 196 -9.53 -0.20 22.09
N ILE A 197 -9.12 -0.32 20.84
CA ILE A 197 -8.64 0.82 20.04
C ILE A 197 -9.58 1.15 18.88
N SER A 198 -10.07 0.14 18.19
CA SER A 198 -10.91 0.31 17.02
C SER A 198 -12.36 -0.06 17.31
N ARG A 199 -13.28 0.59 16.60
CA ARG A 199 -14.70 0.21 16.59
C ARG A 199 -15.00 -0.83 15.51
N LEU A 200 -14.07 -1.03 14.58
CA LEU A 200 -14.16 -1.98 13.47
C LEU A 200 -12.92 -2.88 13.49
N PRO A 201 -13.08 -4.20 13.35
CA PRO A 201 -11.93 -5.08 13.43
C PRO A 201 -11.02 -4.90 12.21
N PHE A 202 -9.74 -4.62 12.46
CA PHE A 202 -8.68 -4.69 11.48
C PHE A 202 -8.64 -6.09 10.86
N PRO A 203 -8.51 -6.24 9.54
CA PRO A 203 -8.49 -7.55 8.92
C PRO A 203 -7.27 -8.39 9.29
N ASN A 204 -7.42 -9.71 9.29
CA ASN A 204 -6.30 -10.62 9.46
C ASN A 204 -5.29 -10.49 8.30
N GLY A 205 -3.99 -10.39 8.59
CA GLY A 205 -2.94 -10.16 7.60
C GLY A 205 -2.58 -8.68 7.37
N SER A 206 -3.36 -7.77 7.94
CA SER A 206 -3.19 -6.31 7.77
C SER A 206 -2.14 -5.69 8.68
N LEU A 207 -1.77 -6.36 9.77
CA LEU A 207 -0.82 -5.83 10.75
C LEU A 207 0.56 -5.75 10.11
N TYR A 208 1.16 -4.58 10.16
CA TYR A 208 2.34 -4.25 9.39
C TYR A 208 3.39 -3.61 10.28
N ILE A 209 4.58 -4.22 10.30
CA ILE A 209 5.74 -3.75 11.06
C ILE A 209 6.79 -3.26 10.07
N ILE A 210 7.21 -2.01 10.21
CA ILE A 210 8.13 -1.38 9.27
C ILE A 210 9.55 -1.92 9.47
N THR A 211 10.14 -2.43 8.39
CA THR A 211 11.54 -2.87 8.35
C THR A 211 12.38 -2.03 7.40
N GLY A 212 11.76 -1.20 6.56
CA GLY A 212 12.46 -0.26 5.69
C GLY A 212 11.53 0.76 5.06
N TYR A 213 12.10 1.80 4.45
CA TYR A 213 11.36 2.86 3.77
C TYR A 213 12.19 3.59 2.73
N ASP A 214 11.50 4.24 1.79
CA ASP A 214 12.06 5.28 0.93
C ASP A 214 11.45 6.62 1.33
N LYS A 215 12.29 7.58 1.68
CA LYS A 215 11.86 8.87 2.18
C LYS A 215 12.26 10.03 1.28
N ALA A 216 11.32 10.94 1.07
CA ALA A 216 11.48 12.15 0.27
C ALA A 216 11.11 13.39 1.07
N THR A 217 11.83 14.49 0.86
CA THR A 217 11.45 15.82 1.38
C THR A 217 10.37 16.46 0.52
N LYS A 218 10.51 16.32 -0.80
CA LYS A 218 9.55 16.80 -1.78
C LYS A 218 9.04 15.63 -2.61
N TRP A 219 7.73 15.55 -2.75
CA TRP A 219 7.06 14.47 -3.45
C TRP A 219 5.76 14.97 -4.07
N ALA A 220 5.31 14.29 -5.12
CA ALA A 220 4.01 14.54 -5.72
C ALA A 220 3.43 13.23 -6.22
N VAL A 221 2.22 12.90 -5.78
CA VAL A 221 1.50 11.69 -6.17
C VAL A 221 0.33 12.05 -7.07
N GLY A 222 0.05 11.19 -8.04
CA GLY A 222 -1.07 11.32 -8.96
C GLY A 222 -1.66 9.94 -9.24
N THR A 223 -2.99 9.87 -9.33
CA THR A 223 -3.72 8.64 -9.65
C THR A 223 -4.94 8.95 -10.49
N SER A 224 -5.25 8.07 -11.43
CA SER A 224 -6.53 8.10 -12.14
C SER A 224 -7.17 6.75 -12.00
N GLY A 225 -8.39 6.70 -11.47
CA GLY A 225 -9.16 5.47 -11.30
C GLY A 225 -10.12 5.22 -12.46
N SER A 226 -10.68 4.01 -12.50
CA SER A 226 -11.57 3.52 -13.57
C SER A 226 -12.79 4.41 -13.86
N LYS A 227 -13.29 5.15 -12.86
CA LYS A 227 -14.40 6.11 -12.96
C LYS A 227 -14.00 7.44 -13.61
N SER A 228 -12.73 7.83 -13.52
CA SER A 228 -12.21 9.10 -14.09
C SER A 228 -11.98 9.00 -15.60
N TYR A 229 -11.91 7.77 -16.14
CA TYR A 229 -11.68 7.54 -17.56
C TYR A 229 -12.94 7.83 -18.40
N SER A 230 -12.95 8.98 -19.09
CA SER A 230 -14.02 9.35 -20.02
C SER A 230 -13.82 8.74 -21.40
N ARG A 231 -14.87 8.09 -21.91
CA ARG A 231 -14.89 7.44 -23.24
C ARG A 231 -14.85 8.43 -24.42
N ARG A 232 -15.18 9.70 -24.15
CA ARG A 232 -15.25 10.78 -25.16
C ARG A 232 -13.98 11.64 -25.21
N ASN A 233 -13.16 11.61 -24.17
CA ASN A 233 -11.95 12.42 -24.09
C ASN A 233 -10.75 11.58 -24.53
N GLY A 234 -9.72 12.25 -25.08
CA GLY A 234 -8.45 11.63 -25.43
C GLY A 234 -7.65 11.17 -24.19
N PRO A 235 -6.37 10.80 -24.36
CA PRO A 235 -5.51 10.49 -23.22
C PRO A 235 -5.49 11.66 -22.21
N MET A 236 -5.45 11.34 -20.92
CA MET A 236 -5.40 12.36 -19.87
C MET A 236 -3.99 12.91 -19.75
N THR A 237 -3.87 14.20 -19.47
CA THR A 237 -2.57 14.86 -19.30
C THR A 237 -2.45 15.44 -17.90
N ALA A 238 -1.27 15.27 -17.31
CA ALA A 238 -0.91 15.88 -16.03
C ALA A 238 0.47 16.52 -16.13
N ARG A 239 0.61 17.77 -15.70
CA ARG A 239 1.89 18.46 -15.64
C ARG A 239 2.25 18.75 -14.20
N TYR A 240 3.47 18.42 -13.83
CA TYR A 240 4.07 18.82 -12.57
C TYR A 240 5.11 19.90 -12.83
N LYS A 241 4.95 21.05 -12.18
CA LYS A 241 5.88 22.18 -12.26
C LYS A 241 5.81 23.00 -10.97
N ASP A 242 6.96 23.47 -10.48
CA ASP A 242 7.06 24.38 -9.33
C ASP A 242 6.29 23.87 -8.09
N HIS A 243 6.44 22.58 -7.80
CA HIS A 243 5.76 21.88 -6.69
C HIS A 243 4.23 21.81 -6.77
N LYS A 244 3.67 22.04 -7.95
CA LYS A 244 2.22 22.03 -8.17
C LYS A 244 1.83 21.12 -9.33
N TRP A 245 0.65 20.55 -9.18
CA TRP A 245 -0.03 19.78 -10.20
C TRP A 245 -0.94 20.67 -11.05
N SER A 246 -0.86 20.51 -12.37
CA SER A 246 -1.85 20.98 -13.32
C SER A 246 -2.40 19.76 -14.06
N THR A 247 -3.60 19.31 -13.68
CA THR A 247 -4.18 18.05 -14.17
C THR A 247 -5.65 18.22 -14.52
N MET A 248 -6.15 17.31 -15.36
CA MET A 248 -7.57 17.16 -15.64
C MET A 248 -7.93 15.67 -15.57
N GLY A 249 -8.76 15.28 -14.60
CA GLY A 249 -9.19 13.87 -14.42
C GLY A 249 -8.21 12.98 -13.65
N ILE A 250 -7.19 13.55 -13.01
CA ILE A 250 -6.22 12.84 -12.16
C ILE A 250 -6.32 13.41 -10.75
N GLY A 251 -6.64 12.56 -9.77
CA GLY A 251 -6.53 12.91 -8.36
C GLY A 251 -5.05 13.05 -8.01
N ALA A 252 -4.66 14.10 -7.31
CA ALA A 252 -3.25 14.38 -7.07
C ALA A 252 -3.02 15.10 -5.74
N LYS A 253 -1.88 14.80 -5.12
CA LYS A 253 -1.37 15.47 -3.90
C LYS A 253 0.11 15.82 -4.11
N ALA A 254 0.60 16.83 -3.42
CA ALA A 254 2.02 17.17 -3.43
C ALA A 254 2.45 17.77 -2.10
N SER A 255 3.71 17.56 -1.74
CA SER A 255 4.35 18.20 -0.58
C SER A 255 4.36 19.72 -0.75
N SER A 256 4.03 20.47 0.31
CA SER A 256 4.22 21.91 0.35
C SER A 256 5.68 22.25 0.69
N PRO A 257 6.35 23.17 -0.02
CA PRO A 257 7.71 23.62 0.29
C PRO A 257 7.86 24.18 1.72
N ASN A 258 6.77 24.70 2.30
CA ASN A 258 6.74 25.33 3.63
C ASN A 258 5.99 24.49 4.66
N GLY A 259 5.76 23.20 4.40
CA GLY A 259 4.86 22.37 5.21
C GLY A 259 5.33 22.07 6.64
N GLY A 260 6.59 22.38 7.00
CA GLY A 260 7.14 22.08 8.32
C GLY A 260 7.34 20.57 8.61
N TYR A 261 6.96 19.70 7.67
CA TYR A 261 7.14 18.26 7.77
C TYR A 261 8.56 17.87 7.36
N GLY A 262 9.13 16.88 8.05
CA GLY A 262 10.43 16.34 7.70
C GLY A 262 10.40 15.43 6.47
N LYS A 263 11.22 14.40 6.47
CA LYS A 263 11.26 13.42 5.36
C LYS A 263 10.06 12.46 5.45
N CYS A 264 9.17 12.48 4.47
CA CYS A 264 7.99 11.62 4.41
C CYS A 264 8.30 10.30 3.67
N ALA A 265 7.71 9.19 4.12
CA ALA A 265 7.87 7.90 3.44
C ALA A 265 6.96 7.81 2.21
N VAL A 266 7.55 7.63 1.03
CA VAL A 266 6.83 7.45 -0.25
C VAL A 266 6.67 5.98 -0.61
N PHE A 267 7.59 5.14 -0.14
CA PHE A 267 7.44 3.69 -0.07
C PHE A 267 7.79 3.23 1.33
N ILE A 268 7.10 2.19 1.79
CA ILE A 268 7.42 1.48 3.02
C ILE A 268 7.59 0.00 2.72
N ARG A 269 8.41 -0.67 3.52
CA ARG A 269 8.65 -2.11 3.46
C ARG A 269 8.59 -2.64 4.86
N GLY A 270 8.07 -3.85 4.99
CA GLY A 270 7.89 -4.41 6.31
C GLY A 270 7.48 -5.86 6.32
N MET A 271 7.21 -6.28 7.54
CA MET A 271 6.71 -7.58 7.91
C MET A 271 5.21 -7.49 8.10
N HIS A 272 4.47 -8.23 7.28
CA HIS A 272 3.04 -8.44 7.48
C HIS A 272 2.80 -9.68 8.33
N VAL A 273 1.77 -9.60 9.18
CA VAL A 273 1.46 -10.65 10.14
C VAL A 273 0.02 -11.08 10.01
N ALA A 274 -0.20 -12.38 9.93
CA ALA A 274 -1.52 -12.99 10.04
C ALA A 274 -1.56 -13.99 11.21
N ILE A 275 -2.74 -14.17 11.78
CA ILE A 275 -3.01 -15.12 12.86
C ILE A 275 -3.83 -16.29 12.31
N SER A 276 -3.71 -17.47 12.91
CA SER A 276 -4.48 -18.64 12.53
C SER A 276 -5.99 -18.38 12.61
N VAL A 277 -6.75 -18.97 11.69
CA VAL A 277 -8.21 -18.80 11.64
C VAL A 277 -8.89 -19.20 12.96
N PRO A 278 -8.50 -20.29 13.65
CA PRO A 278 -9.07 -20.63 14.94
C PRO A 278 -8.85 -19.54 15.99
N LYS A 279 -7.61 -19.03 16.14
CA LYS A 279 -7.30 -17.97 17.11
C LYS A 279 -7.97 -16.65 16.75
N TRP A 280 -7.96 -16.29 15.46
CA TRP A 280 -8.66 -15.11 14.97
C TRP A 280 -10.16 -15.15 15.29
N THR A 281 -10.78 -16.30 15.05
CA THR A 281 -12.22 -16.47 15.30
C THR A 281 -12.54 -16.46 16.78
N ALA A 282 -11.74 -17.16 17.59
CA ALA A 282 -11.93 -17.27 19.03
C ALA A 282 -11.67 -15.96 19.78
N SER A 283 -10.65 -15.19 19.37
CA SER A 283 -10.17 -14.02 20.11
C SER A 283 -10.63 -12.69 19.53
N ILE A 284 -11.00 -12.60 18.24
CA ILE A 284 -11.33 -11.31 17.61
C ILE A 284 -12.77 -11.32 17.14
N LEU A 285 -13.17 -12.30 16.32
CA LEU A 285 -14.55 -12.35 15.81
C LEU A 285 -15.59 -12.66 16.89
N TYR A 286 -15.20 -13.38 17.95
CA TYR A 286 -16.09 -13.66 19.08
C TYR A 286 -16.41 -12.39 19.89
N HIS A 287 -15.40 -11.55 20.13
CA HIS A 287 -15.56 -10.33 20.93
C HIS A 287 -16.05 -9.14 20.09
N GLN A 288 -15.65 -9.07 18.82
CA GLN A 288 -16.04 -8.02 17.89
C GLN A 288 -16.29 -8.57 16.48
N PRO A 289 -17.51 -9.08 16.19
CA PRO A 289 -17.86 -9.47 14.84
C PRO A 289 -17.84 -8.24 13.91
N PRO A 290 -17.25 -8.34 12.71
CA PRO A 290 -17.21 -7.23 11.78
C PRO A 290 -18.62 -6.82 11.36
N ALA A 291 -18.95 -5.54 11.56
CA ALA A 291 -20.14 -4.94 10.94
C ALA A 291 -20.03 -4.87 9.41
N ILE A 292 -18.80 -4.93 8.89
CA ILE A 292 -18.43 -4.79 7.48
C ILE A 292 -17.45 -5.91 7.10
N ILE A 293 -17.76 -6.68 6.06
CA ILE A 293 -16.86 -7.72 5.55
C ILE A 293 -15.97 -7.09 4.48
N HIS A 294 -14.68 -6.94 4.76
CA HIS A 294 -13.70 -6.47 3.78
C HIS A 294 -13.40 -7.58 2.76
N TYR A 295 -13.51 -7.28 1.47
CA TYR A 295 -12.99 -8.12 0.38
C TYR A 295 -12.00 -7.34 -0.47
N PHE A 296 -11.12 -8.08 -1.15
CA PHE A 296 -10.30 -7.50 -2.21
C PHE A 296 -11.15 -7.38 -3.46
N ASN A 297 -11.11 -6.22 -4.12
CA ASN A 297 -11.56 -6.15 -5.50
C ASN A 297 -10.69 -7.11 -6.32
N VAL A 298 -11.33 -7.98 -7.10
CA VAL A 298 -10.62 -8.93 -7.96
C VAL A 298 -9.90 -8.13 -9.06
N LEU A 299 -8.64 -7.79 -8.77
CA LEU A 299 -7.54 -7.37 -9.63
C LEU A 299 -7.95 -7.07 -11.07
N SER A 300 -8.47 -5.86 -11.30
CA SER A 300 -8.80 -5.36 -12.63
C SER A 300 -7.53 -5.30 -13.49
N VAL A 301 -7.57 -5.99 -14.63
CA VAL A 301 -6.54 -5.88 -15.67
C VAL A 301 -6.58 -4.43 -16.18
N PRO A 302 -5.45 -3.70 -16.28
CA PRO A 302 -5.47 -2.41 -16.95
C PRO A 302 -5.90 -2.62 -18.39
N VAL A 303 -7.06 -2.07 -18.74
CA VAL A 303 -7.60 -2.16 -20.09
C VAL A 303 -7.18 -0.89 -20.83
N THR A 304 -6.54 -1.03 -21.98
CA THR A 304 -6.07 0.10 -22.81
C THR A 304 -6.88 0.24 -24.11
N GLY A 305 -6.83 1.43 -24.72
CA GLY A 305 -7.32 1.70 -26.07
C GLY A 305 -8.80 1.36 -26.34
N LEU A 306 -9.07 0.70 -27.48
CA LEU A 306 -10.43 0.31 -27.91
C LEU A 306 -11.11 -0.63 -26.90
N ARG A 307 -10.34 -1.53 -26.27
CA ARG A 307 -10.86 -2.43 -25.23
C ARG A 307 -11.28 -1.65 -23.99
N ALA A 308 -10.53 -0.61 -23.60
CA ALA A 308 -10.89 0.26 -22.48
C ALA A 308 -12.24 0.96 -22.73
N LYS A 309 -12.41 1.46 -23.96
CA LYS A 309 -13.65 2.09 -24.41
C LYS A 309 -14.80 1.08 -24.38
N LEU A 310 -14.62 -0.14 -24.90
CA LEU A 310 -15.65 -1.20 -24.89
C LEU A 310 -16.02 -1.65 -23.47
N GLN A 311 -15.04 -1.88 -22.60
CA GLN A 311 -15.27 -2.29 -21.21
C GLN A 311 -16.02 -1.22 -20.42
N SER A 312 -15.61 0.04 -20.56
CA SER A 312 -16.35 1.17 -19.97
C SER A 312 -17.77 1.32 -20.55
N ALA A 313 -18.06 0.75 -21.74
CA ALA A 313 -19.43 0.69 -22.29
C ALA A 313 -20.28 -0.32 -21.57
N LEU A 314 -19.70 -1.50 -21.41
CA LEU A 314 -20.37 -2.64 -20.83
C LEU A 314 -20.67 -2.33 -19.38
N GLU A 315 -19.75 -1.72 -18.64
CA GLU A 315 -19.97 -1.27 -17.26
C GLU A 315 -20.98 -0.12 -17.16
N ALA A 316 -21.00 0.82 -18.11
CA ALA A 316 -22.00 1.90 -18.13
C ALA A 316 -23.41 1.44 -18.54
N ARG A 317 -23.54 0.34 -19.30
CA ARG A 317 -24.81 -0.24 -19.76
C ARG A 317 -25.32 -1.36 -18.86
N SER A 318 -24.40 -2.11 -18.27
CA SER A 318 -24.69 -3.14 -17.29
C SER A 318 -24.60 -2.49 -15.92
N SER A 319 -25.70 -1.92 -15.44
CA SER A 319 -25.94 -1.86 -14.01
C SER A 319 -26.02 -3.30 -13.51
N TYR A 320 -24.86 -3.94 -13.32
CA TYR A 320 -24.81 -5.20 -12.60
C TYR A 320 -25.48 -4.91 -11.26
N LYS A 321 -26.63 -5.52 -11.02
CA LYS A 321 -27.02 -5.83 -9.64
C LYS A 321 -25.80 -6.53 -9.07
N LYS A 322 -25.07 -5.88 -8.14
CA LYS A 322 -24.09 -6.55 -7.30
C LYS A 322 -24.84 -7.71 -6.64
N VAL A 323 -24.82 -8.88 -7.26
CA VAL A 323 -25.26 -10.12 -6.64
C VAL A 323 -24.07 -10.51 -5.79
N TYR A 324 -24.03 -10.02 -4.55
CA TYR A 324 -23.61 -10.70 -3.32
C TYR A 324 -23.70 -9.71 -2.13
N VAL A 325 -24.51 -10.13 -1.15
CA VAL A 325 -24.69 -9.73 0.26
C VAL A 325 -24.87 -8.24 0.62
N LYS A 326 -26.02 -7.95 1.24
CA LYS A 326 -26.32 -6.72 1.99
C LYS A 326 -25.31 -6.53 3.14
N GLY A 327 -24.21 -5.84 2.88
CA GLY A 327 -23.29 -5.28 3.86
C GLY A 327 -22.73 -3.97 3.31
N HIS A 328 -22.37 -3.02 4.16
CA HIS A 328 -21.68 -1.80 3.71
C HIS A 328 -20.24 -2.17 3.32
N ASP A 329 -20.06 -2.66 2.10
CA ASP A 329 -18.75 -3.07 1.59
C ASP A 329 -17.78 -1.88 1.52
N MET A 330 -16.66 -1.96 2.24
CA MET A 330 -15.51 -1.08 2.01
C MET A 330 -14.48 -1.80 1.14
N GLU A 331 -14.19 -1.22 -0.03
CA GLU A 331 -13.13 -1.66 -0.93
C GLU A 331 -11.79 -1.50 -0.21
N ARG A 332 -11.14 -2.63 0.08
CA ARG A 332 -9.88 -2.64 0.81
C ARG A 332 -8.71 -2.64 -0.15
N MET A 333 -7.66 -1.89 0.20
CA MET A 333 -6.40 -1.90 -0.53
C MET A 333 -5.84 -3.32 -0.66
N PHE A 334 -5.74 -3.80 -1.89
CA PHE A 334 -5.07 -5.07 -2.19
C PHE A 334 -3.58 -4.99 -1.82
N HIS A 335 -3.04 -6.08 -1.27
CA HIS A 335 -1.62 -6.20 -0.98
C HIS A 335 -1.10 -7.62 -1.31
N PRO A 336 0.01 -7.78 -2.07
CA PRO A 336 0.54 -9.10 -2.45
C PRO A 336 0.85 -9.99 -1.25
N THR A 337 1.43 -9.42 -0.19
CA THR A 337 1.83 -10.17 1.01
C THR A 337 0.65 -10.80 1.74
N GLU A 338 -0.56 -10.23 1.63
CA GLU A 338 -1.74 -10.83 2.26
C GLU A 338 -2.19 -12.12 1.60
N VAL A 339 -2.00 -12.23 0.27
CA VAL A 339 -2.23 -13.48 -0.46
C VAL A 339 -1.23 -14.54 0.00
N ILE A 340 0.04 -14.15 0.16
CA ILE A 340 1.10 -15.03 0.64
C ILE A 340 0.76 -15.55 2.04
N LEU A 341 0.40 -14.67 2.97
CA LEU A 341 0.03 -15.03 4.34
C LEU A 341 -1.12 -16.04 4.39
N ARG A 342 -2.16 -15.86 3.57
CA ARG A 342 -3.27 -16.82 3.47
C ARG A 342 -2.82 -18.18 2.96
N ILE A 343 -1.90 -18.21 1.98
CA ILE A 343 -1.31 -19.47 1.50
C ILE A 343 -0.54 -20.15 2.63
N LEU A 344 0.27 -19.40 3.39
CA LEU A 344 1.06 -19.95 4.50
C LEU A 344 0.18 -20.59 5.57
N LEU A 345 -0.87 -19.89 6.03
CA LEU A 345 -1.83 -20.43 7.00
C LEU A 345 -2.60 -21.64 6.46
N SER A 346 -2.84 -21.71 5.15
CA SER A 346 -3.49 -22.87 4.54
C SER A 346 -2.57 -24.10 4.45
N GLU A 347 -1.26 -23.87 4.36
CA GLU A 347 -0.23 -24.91 4.25
C GLU A 347 0.17 -25.48 5.61
N ASP A 348 0.06 -24.68 6.67
CA ASP A 348 0.29 -25.12 8.04
C ASP A 348 -0.85 -24.67 8.96
N GLN A 349 -1.81 -25.59 9.15
CA GLN A 349 -2.95 -25.35 10.02
C GLN A 349 -2.60 -25.41 11.52
N SER A 350 -1.39 -25.88 11.86
CA SER A 350 -0.89 -25.92 13.24
C SER A 350 -0.19 -24.63 13.66
N ALA A 351 0.21 -23.79 12.69
CA ALA A 351 0.82 -22.51 12.96
C ALA A 351 -0.21 -21.53 13.53
N ASP A 352 0.21 -20.79 14.56
CA ASP A 352 -0.60 -19.75 15.20
C ASP A 352 -0.42 -18.39 14.53
N VAL A 353 0.78 -18.14 14.02
CA VAL A 353 1.18 -16.89 13.39
C VAL A 353 1.80 -17.21 12.03
N ALA A 354 1.45 -16.42 11.02
CA ALA A 354 2.11 -16.40 9.73
C ALA A 354 2.79 -15.05 9.54
N ILE A 355 4.04 -15.09 9.04
CA ILE A 355 4.83 -13.89 8.75
C ILE A 355 5.30 -13.95 7.30
N ALA A 356 5.16 -12.83 6.60
CA ALA A 356 5.71 -12.63 5.27
C ALA A 356 6.20 -11.18 5.13
N GLU A 357 7.26 -10.98 4.37
CA GLU A 357 7.91 -9.67 4.22
C GLU A 357 7.87 -9.20 2.78
N ASP A 358 7.92 -7.89 2.59
CA ASP A 358 7.71 -7.32 1.25
C ASP A 358 8.86 -7.56 0.28
N TYR A 359 10.09 -7.67 0.80
CA TYR A 359 11.25 -7.94 -0.05
C TYR A 359 11.04 -9.20 -0.90
N MET A 360 10.33 -10.19 -0.36
CA MET A 360 10.07 -11.49 -1.01
C MET A 360 9.40 -11.33 -2.37
N TRP A 361 8.44 -10.41 -2.48
CA TRP A 361 7.78 -10.12 -3.75
C TRP A 361 8.42 -8.96 -4.49
N CYS A 362 9.06 -8.01 -3.80
CA CYS A 362 9.79 -6.90 -4.43
C CYS A 362 10.91 -7.40 -5.34
N ASP A 363 11.66 -8.41 -4.92
CA ASP A 363 12.82 -8.95 -5.65
C ASP A 363 12.44 -9.68 -6.94
N VAL A 364 11.20 -10.17 -7.03
CA VAL A 364 10.66 -10.90 -8.20
C VAL A 364 9.67 -10.08 -9.02
N ALA A 365 9.40 -8.85 -8.59
CA ALA A 365 8.62 -7.88 -9.34
C ALA A 365 9.35 -7.49 -10.64
N ASN A 366 8.61 -7.26 -11.71
CA ASN A 366 9.16 -7.13 -13.06
C ASN A 366 8.68 -5.89 -13.81
N GLY A 367 8.15 -4.89 -13.11
CA GLY A 367 7.58 -3.67 -13.69
C GLY A 367 6.31 -3.91 -14.53
N SER A 368 5.75 -5.12 -14.52
CA SER A 368 4.55 -5.41 -15.32
C SER A 368 3.29 -4.77 -14.74
N ASP A 369 2.18 -4.94 -15.43
CA ASP A 369 0.90 -4.51 -14.87
C ASP A 369 0.57 -5.30 -13.59
N CYS A 370 -0.30 -4.74 -12.76
CA CYS A 370 -0.78 -5.36 -11.54
C CYS A 370 -2.14 -6.06 -11.78
N SER A 371 -2.21 -6.84 -12.88
CA SER A 371 -3.40 -7.64 -13.21
C SER A 371 -3.45 -8.93 -12.40
N LEU A 372 -4.63 -9.56 -12.32
CA LEU A 372 -4.80 -10.86 -11.65
C LEU A 372 -3.77 -11.90 -12.11
N SER A 373 -3.58 -12.04 -13.42
CA SER A 373 -2.63 -13.02 -13.96
C SER A 373 -1.19 -12.72 -13.58
N GLN A 374 -0.77 -11.46 -13.58
CA GLN A 374 0.59 -11.09 -13.21
C GLN A 374 0.83 -11.23 -11.71
N ILE A 375 -0.17 -10.95 -10.89
CA ILE A 375 -0.08 -11.20 -9.45
C ILE A 375 -0.01 -12.71 -9.18
N ILE A 376 -0.80 -13.53 -9.86
CA ILE A 376 -0.67 -14.99 -9.75
C ILE A 376 0.75 -15.42 -10.14
N GLU A 377 1.28 -14.93 -11.25
CA GLU A 377 2.67 -15.21 -11.65
C GLU A 377 3.70 -14.68 -10.64
N LEU A 378 3.47 -13.52 -10.02
CA LEU A 378 4.31 -12.97 -8.95
C LEU A 378 4.33 -13.92 -7.75
N ILE A 379 3.15 -14.31 -7.25
CA ILE A 379 3.02 -15.24 -6.13
C ILE A 379 3.64 -16.61 -6.47
N LEU A 380 3.47 -17.09 -7.70
CA LEU A 380 4.13 -18.30 -8.17
C LEU A 380 5.66 -18.18 -8.09
N ARG A 381 6.24 -17.07 -8.58
CA ARG A 381 7.69 -16.83 -8.49
C ARG A 381 8.16 -16.77 -7.05
N VAL A 382 7.44 -16.11 -6.15
CA VAL A 382 7.78 -16.08 -4.71
C VAL A 382 7.85 -17.51 -4.17
N LEU A 383 6.82 -18.32 -4.40
CA LEU A 383 6.74 -19.69 -3.89
C LEU A 383 7.69 -20.68 -4.59
N GLU A 384 8.26 -20.32 -5.74
CA GLU A 384 9.29 -21.08 -6.44
C GLU A 384 10.71 -20.72 -5.97
N THR A 385 10.93 -19.45 -5.61
CA THR A 385 12.25 -18.92 -5.21
C THR A 385 12.50 -19.05 -3.71
N HIS A 386 11.46 -19.15 -2.90
CA HIS A 386 11.56 -19.22 -1.45
C HIS A 386 11.02 -20.55 -0.90
N GLU A 387 11.48 -20.93 0.29
CA GLU A 387 11.01 -22.11 1.01
C GLU A 387 10.09 -21.71 2.17
N ILE A 388 9.06 -22.53 2.40
CA ILE A 388 8.17 -22.36 3.55
C ILE A 388 8.83 -23.02 4.77
N SER A 389 9.31 -22.20 5.69
CA SER A 389 9.81 -22.61 6.99
C SER A 389 8.66 -22.79 7.97
N ARG A 390 8.57 -23.97 8.56
CA ARG A 390 7.59 -24.31 9.60
C ARG A 390 8.31 -24.43 10.94
N LEU A 391 7.97 -23.53 11.86
CA LEU A 391 8.41 -23.54 13.25
C LEU A 391 7.18 -23.85 14.12
N VAL A 392 7.40 -24.23 15.38
CA VAL A 392 6.36 -24.81 16.26
C VAL A 392 5.01 -24.06 16.20
N THR A 393 5.02 -22.74 16.28
CA THR A 393 3.81 -21.89 16.21
C THR A 393 3.87 -20.82 15.12
N LEU A 394 4.90 -20.86 14.26
CA LEU A 394 5.17 -19.84 13.24
C LEU A 394 5.40 -20.47 11.88
N VAL A 395 4.65 -20.01 10.88
CA VAL A 395 4.93 -20.29 9.47
C VAL A 395 5.47 -19.03 8.80
N LYS A 396 6.63 -19.13 8.15
CA LYS A 396 7.22 -18.02 7.40
C LYS A 396 7.88 -18.47 6.12
N ILE A 397 8.11 -17.53 5.22
CA ILE A 397 8.91 -17.75 4.02
C ILE A 397 10.36 -17.36 4.29
N VAL A 398 11.30 -18.15 3.77
CA VAL A 398 12.74 -17.91 3.88
C VAL A 398 13.38 -18.12 2.51
N ASP A 399 14.40 -17.32 2.20
CA ASP A 399 15.16 -17.47 0.95
C ASP A 399 15.71 -18.88 0.77
N ASN A 400 15.53 -19.42 -0.43
CA ASN A 400 16.15 -20.69 -0.79
C ASN A 400 17.63 -20.46 -1.08
N SER A 401 18.49 -20.60 -0.07
CA SER A 401 19.95 -20.51 -0.21
C SER A 401 20.54 -21.49 -1.24
N ASN A 402 19.78 -22.51 -1.70
CA ASN A 402 20.20 -23.43 -2.77
C ASN A 402 19.79 -22.98 -4.18
N ALA A 403 18.87 -22.02 -4.33
CA ALA A 403 18.40 -21.53 -5.64
C ALA A 403 19.37 -20.54 -6.31
N SER A 404 20.25 -19.91 -5.53
CA SER A 404 21.27 -18.96 -6.01
C SER A 404 22.44 -19.62 -6.77
N SER A 405 22.50 -20.96 -6.81
CA SER A 405 23.53 -21.70 -7.57
C SER A 405 23.21 -21.91 -9.05
N THR A 406 22.04 -21.48 -9.54
CA THR A 406 21.67 -21.59 -10.96
C THR A 406 21.22 -20.26 -11.56
N SER A 407 22.08 -19.25 -11.51
CA SER A 407 21.92 -18.03 -12.33
C SER A 407 23.26 -17.40 -12.69
N LYS A 408 24.11 -18.20 -13.35
CA LYS A 408 25.07 -17.70 -14.34
C LYS A 408 24.96 -18.61 -15.55
N ALA A 409 24.13 -18.21 -16.51
CA ALA A 409 24.01 -18.90 -17.79
C ALA A 409 25.35 -18.83 -18.52
N ASN A 410 26.09 -19.94 -18.51
CA ASN A 410 27.23 -20.16 -19.37
C ASN A 410 26.68 -20.52 -20.77
N PRO A 411 26.95 -19.74 -21.84
CA PRO A 411 26.24 -19.85 -23.12
C PRO A 411 26.59 -21.08 -23.97
N TYR A 412 27.29 -22.09 -23.41
CA TYR A 412 27.64 -23.31 -24.14
C TYR A 412 27.33 -24.55 -23.31
N LYS A 413 26.11 -25.07 -23.43
CA LYS A 413 25.77 -26.49 -23.21
C LYS A 413 24.41 -26.83 -23.84
N ILE A 414 24.42 -26.94 -25.17
CA ILE A 414 23.39 -27.63 -25.94
C ILE A 414 23.60 -29.15 -25.76
N LEU A 415 22.49 -29.91 -25.73
CA LEU A 415 22.34 -31.37 -25.55
C LEU A 415 22.34 -31.95 -24.11
N GLN A 416 21.17 -31.91 -23.43
CA GLN A 416 20.64 -33.00 -22.58
C GLN A 416 19.09 -33.01 -22.58
N PHE A 417 18.48 -33.37 -23.72
CA PHE A 417 17.03 -33.38 -23.93
C PHE A 417 16.20 -34.22 -22.92
N PRO A 418 16.63 -35.41 -22.46
CA PRO A 418 15.85 -36.20 -21.49
C PRO A 418 15.80 -35.57 -20.09
N LYS A 419 16.89 -34.91 -19.65
CA LYS A 419 16.93 -34.24 -18.34
C LYS A 419 16.22 -32.88 -18.35
N ALA A 420 16.05 -32.27 -19.52
CA ALA A 420 15.25 -31.06 -19.69
C ALA A 420 13.75 -31.35 -19.57
N ILE A 421 13.26 -32.43 -20.18
CA ILE A 421 11.85 -32.85 -20.09
C ILE A 421 11.50 -33.29 -18.66
N GLY A 422 12.38 -34.04 -17.99
CA GLY A 422 12.17 -34.42 -16.59
C GLY A 422 12.19 -33.22 -15.62
N ARG A 423 12.98 -32.18 -15.92
CA ARG A 423 12.93 -30.89 -15.20
C ARG A 423 11.62 -30.17 -15.49
N MET A 424 11.27 -29.97 -16.77
CA MET A 424 10.03 -29.34 -17.19
C MET A 424 8.78 -30.04 -16.63
N TYR A 425 8.76 -31.37 -16.55
CA TYR A 425 7.66 -32.11 -15.92
C TYR A 425 7.60 -31.90 -14.41
N ARG A 426 8.75 -31.90 -13.72
CA ARG A 426 8.80 -31.56 -12.28
C ARG A 426 8.38 -30.11 -12.02
N ASP A 427 8.78 -29.19 -12.89
CA ASP A 427 8.42 -27.77 -12.82
C ASP A 427 6.93 -27.59 -13.09
N LEU A 428 6.35 -28.30 -14.08
CA LEU A 428 4.91 -28.35 -14.34
C LEU A 428 4.12 -28.94 -13.17
N GLN A 429 4.61 -30.02 -12.54
CA GLN A 429 3.96 -30.61 -11.36
C GLN A 429 4.05 -29.68 -10.14
N ARG A 430 5.20 -29.01 -9.94
CA ARG A 430 5.38 -27.98 -8.91
C ARG A 430 4.43 -26.81 -9.16
N ARG A 431 4.42 -26.25 -10.36
CA ARG A 431 3.53 -25.15 -10.78
C ARG A 431 2.06 -25.52 -10.61
N ARG A 432 1.66 -26.74 -10.98
CA ARG A 432 0.30 -27.24 -10.77
C ARG A 432 -0.06 -27.36 -9.29
N LYS A 433 0.88 -27.82 -8.45
CA LYS A 433 0.70 -27.86 -6.99
C LYS A 433 0.56 -26.44 -6.42
N THR A 434 1.37 -25.49 -6.88
CA THR A 434 1.32 -24.09 -6.44
C THR A 434 0.05 -23.39 -6.89
N LEU A 435 -0.41 -23.61 -8.12
CA LEU A 435 -1.70 -23.11 -8.61
C LEU A 435 -2.87 -23.66 -7.77
N ASN A 436 -2.85 -24.96 -7.42
CA ASN A 436 -3.84 -25.53 -6.51
C ASN A 436 -3.79 -24.89 -5.10
N ARG A 437 -2.66 -24.32 -4.66
CA ARG A 437 -2.57 -23.57 -3.39
C ARG A 437 -3.22 -22.19 -3.53
N ILE A 438 -2.96 -21.51 -4.63
CA ILE A 438 -3.54 -20.19 -4.94
C ILE A 438 -5.07 -20.29 -5.11
N ASP A 439 -5.56 -21.31 -5.81
CA ASP A 439 -6.99 -21.54 -6.05
C ASP A 439 -7.79 -21.76 -4.75
N LYS A 440 -7.15 -22.24 -3.67
CA LYS A 440 -7.81 -22.37 -2.35
C LYS A 440 -8.08 -21.01 -1.70
N VAL A 441 -7.36 -19.97 -2.10
CA VAL A 441 -7.39 -18.63 -1.46
C VAL A 441 -8.22 -17.63 -2.27
N PHE A 442 -8.39 -17.82 -3.58
CA PHE A 442 -9.22 -16.97 -4.44
C PHE A 442 -10.54 -17.66 -4.84
N PRO A 443 -11.66 -17.45 -4.11
CA PRO A 443 -12.97 -17.94 -4.54
C PRO A 443 -13.55 -17.01 -5.62
N GLY A 444 -13.13 -17.20 -6.88
CA GLY A 444 -13.70 -16.55 -8.07
C GLY A 444 -14.20 -17.56 -9.09
N PRO A 445 -15.04 -17.17 -10.07
CA PRO A 445 -15.56 -18.09 -11.08
C PRO A 445 -14.39 -18.72 -11.83
N ARG A 446 -14.34 -20.06 -11.83
CA ARG A 446 -13.28 -20.92 -12.38
C ARG A 446 -12.64 -20.30 -13.62
N VAL A 447 -11.34 -19.99 -13.54
CA VAL A 447 -10.55 -19.59 -14.72
C VAL A 447 -10.75 -20.68 -15.78
N PRO A 448 -11.26 -20.36 -16.98
CA PRO A 448 -11.47 -21.36 -18.00
C PRO A 448 -10.15 -22.07 -18.32
N ASN A 449 -10.17 -23.41 -18.34
CA ASN A 449 -9.05 -24.30 -18.66
C ASN A 449 -8.29 -23.94 -19.97
N ALA A 450 -8.82 -23.03 -20.80
CA ALA A 450 -8.20 -22.53 -22.00
C ALA A 450 -6.93 -21.68 -21.77
N MET A 451 -6.75 -21.04 -20.60
CA MET A 451 -5.51 -20.31 -20.28
C MET A 451 -4.34 -21.21 -19.87
N LEU A 452 -4.59 -22.47 -19.51
CA LEU A 452 -3.55 -23.43 -19.11
C LEU A 452 -2.80 -24.08 -20.29
N ARG A 453 -3.14 -23.73 -21.54
CA ARG A 453 -2.57 -24.37 -22.76
C ARG A 453 -1.70 -23.46 -23.63
N ARG A 454 -1.46 -22.21 -23.25
CA ARG A 454 -0.55 -21.31 -23.98
C ARG A 454 0.30 -20.47 -23.02
N VAL A 455 1.30 -21.09 -22.41
CA VAL A 455 2.69 -20.59 -22.27
C VAL A 455 3.58 -21.83 -22.14
#